data_AF-A0A957YLG9-F1
#
_entry.id   AF-A0A957YLG9-F1
#
_cell.length_a   1.000
_cell.length_b   1.000
_cell.length_c   1.000
_cell.angle_alpha   90.00
_cell.angle_beta   90.00
_cell.angle_gamma   90.00
#
_symmetry.space_group_name_H-M   'P 1'
#
loop_
_entity.id
_entity.type
_entity.pdbx_description
1 polymer ?
#
loop_
_entity_poly.entity_id
_entity_poly.type
_entity_poly.pdbx_seq_one_letter_code
_entity_poly.pdbx_strand_id
1 'polypeptide(L)'
;AASAAIQALDAGNIEQYESILEPTVALSRHIFQAPTYYYKTGVVFMAYLNGHQSHFKMVGGQENARSLVHLAELFRLADKAGLFINPELAAERMRKVLAVAGVG
;
A
#
# COMPACT_ATOMS: atom_id res chain seq x y z
N ALA A 1 8.87 2.55 -7.53
CA ALA A 1 9.50 3.48 -6.56
C ALA A 1 10.88 2.98 -6.09
N ALA A 2 10.98 1.99 -5.19
CA ALA A 2 12.26 1.60 -4.58
C ALA A 2 13.39 1.29 -5.59
N SER A 3 13.13 0.46 -6.61
CA SER A 3 14.13 0.16 -7.65
C SER A 3 14.60 1.42 -8.40
N ALA A 4 13.71 2.37 -8.68
CA ALA A 4 14.05 3.60 -9.39
C ALA A 4 14.84 4.58 -8.49
N ALA A 5 14.49 4.65 -7.20
CA ALA A 5 15.24 5.43 -6.22
C ALA A 5 16.68 4.92 -6.09
N ILE A 6 16.87 3.59 -5.95
CA ILE A 6 18.20 2.99 -5.84
C ILE A 6 19.03 3.26 -7.10
N GLN A 7 18.44 3.17 -8.30
CA GLN A 7 19.14 3.53 -9.54
C GLN A 7 19.56 5.01 -9.58
N ALA A 8 18.72 5.92 -9.07
CA ALA A 8 19.09 7.33 -8.94
C ALA A 8 20.26 7.54 -7.96
N LEU A 9 20.24 6.82 -6.84
CA LEU A 9 21.33 6.82 -5.86
C LEU A 9 22.64 6.29 -6.45
N ASP A 10 22.59 5.19 -7.21
CA ASP A 10 23.74 4.61 -7.90
C ASP A 10 24.34 5.58 -8.94
N ALA A 11 23.49 6.42 -9.55
CA ALA A 11 23.90 7.49 -10.46
C ALA A 11 24.39 8.77 -9.74
N GLY A 12 24.43 8.78 -8.40
CA GLY A 12 24.82 9.94 -7.59
C GLY A 12 23.76 11.05 -7.51
N ASN A 13 22.54 10.80 -8.00
CA ASN A 13 21.44 11.77 -8.01
C ASN A 13 20.60 11.66 -6.74
N ILE A 14 21.08 12.31 -5.66
CA ILE A 14 20.42 12.31 -4.35
C ILE A 14 19.04 12.98 -4.40
N GLU A 15 18.89 14.09 -5.11
CA GLU A 15 17.61 14.81 -5.22
C GLU A 15 16.52 13.91 -5.84
N GLN A 16 16.87 13.15 -6.88
CA GLN A 16 15.95 12.21 -7.50
C GLN A 16 15.65 11.01 -6.58
N TYR A 17 16.64 10.50 -5.86
CA TYR A 17 16.42 9.46 -4.85
C TYR A 17 15.42 9.91 -3.77
N GLU A 18 15.61 11.10 -3.22
CA GLU A 18 14.75 11.67 -2.18
C GLU A 18 13.33 11.92 -2.70
N SER A 19 13.19 12.55 -3.86
CA SER A 19 11.86 12.83 -4.44
C SER A 19 11.05 11.56 -4.76
N ILE A 20 11.71 10.44 -5.07
CA ILE A 20 11.03 9.15 -5.28
C ILE A 20 10.60 8.50 -3.95
N LEU A 21 11.43 8.58 -2.90
CA LEU A 21 11.12 7.89 -1.64
C LEU A 21 10.31 8.71 -0.66
N GLU A 22 10.45 10.03 -0.62
CA GLU A 22 9.78 10.90 0.34
C GLU A 22 8.25 10.67 0.37
N PRO A 23 7.53 10.58 -0.77
CA PRO A 23 6.10 10.33 -0.76
C PRO A 23 5.72 8.97 -0.14
N THR A 24 6.63 7.99 -0.16
CA THR A 24 6.40 6.63 0.36
C THR A 24 6.55 6.54 1.88
N VAL A 25 7.21 7.52 2.51
CA VAL A 25 7.51 7.50 3.96
C VAL A 25 6.22 7.52 4.78
N ALA A 26 5.24 8.32 4.39
CA ALA A 26 3.95 8.40 5.07
C ALA A 26 3.19 7.06 5.01
N LEU A 27 3.15 6.43 3.83
CA LEU A 27 2.58 5.09 3.66
C LEU A 27 3.30 4.06 4.54
N SER A 28 4.63 4.06 4.54
CA SER A 28 5.42 3.13 5.33
C SER A 28 5.12 3.28 6.82
N ARG A 29 5.15 4.50 7.36
CA ARG A 29 4.79 4.77 8.77
C ARG A 29 3.38 4.27 9.10
N HIS A 30 2.42 4.48 8.21
CA HIS A 30 1.04 4.03 8.40
C HIS A 30 0.89 2.50 8.40
N ILE A 31 1.59 1.80 7.49
CA ILE A 31 1.59 0.32 7.46
C ILE A 31 2.17 -0.25 8.76
N PHE A 32 3.25 0.35 9.25
CA PHE A 32 4.01 -0.13 10.42
C PHE A 32 3.57 0.48 11.76
N GLN A 33 2.49 1.27 11.79
CA GLN A 33 2.01 1.88 13.02
C GLN A 33 1.63 0.83 14.08
N ALA A 34 1.63 1.22 15.36
CA ALA A 34 1.25 0.31 16.44
C ALA A 34 -0.19 -0.24 16.25
N PRO A 35 -0.45 -1.52 16.58
CA PRO A 35 0.52 -2.57 16.87
C PRO A 35 1.26 -3.04 15.60
N THR A 36 2.60 -2.97 15.61
CA THR A 36 3.43 -3.14 14.41
C THR A 36 3.39 -4.54 13.83
N TYR A 37 3.15 -5.59 14.62
CA TYR A 37 3.16 -6.97 14.12
C TYR A 37 2.07 -7.26 13.07
N TYR A 38 1.06 -6.39 12.93
CA TYR A 38 0.06 -6.43 11.85
C TYR A 38 0.45 -5.67 10.58
N TYR A 39 1.71 -5.22 10.43
CA TYR A 39 2.17 -4.57 9.20
C TYR A 39 1.96 -5.43 7.95
N LYS A 40 2.03 -6.76 8.10
CA LYS A 40 1.85 -7.74 7.02
C LYS A 40 0.49 -7.61 6.34
N THR A 41 -0.55 -7.23 7.08
CA THR A 41 -1.88 -6.97 6.53
C THR A 41 -1.83 -5.85 5.50
N GLY A 42 -1.12 -4.76 5.79
CA GLY A 42 -0.94 -3.65 4.86
C GLY A 42 -0.09 -4.02 3.64
N VAL A 43 0.95 -4.84 3.82
CA VAL A 43 1.79 -5.33 2.72
C VAL A 43 1.00 -6.22 1.76
N VAL A 44 0.27 -7.20 2.29
CA VAL A 44 -0.58 -8.09 1.48
C VAL A 44 -1.72 -7.31 0.83
N PHE A 45 -2.25 -6.30 1.50
CA PHE A 45 -3.26 -5.42 0.93
C PHE A 45 -2.71 -4.63 -0.27
N MET A 46 -1.50 -4.07 -0.18
CA MET A 46 -0.82 -3.45 -1.34
C MET A 46 -0.62 -4.44 -2.49
N ALA A 47 -0.22 -5.68 -2.18
CA ALA A 47 -0.05 -6.73 -3.19
C ALA A 47 -1.37 -7.06 -3.90
N TYR A 48 -2.47 -7.13 -3.14
CA TYR A 48 -3.81 -7.27 -3.67
C TYR A 48 -4.19 -6.05 -4.52
N LEU A 49 -4.03 -4.81 -4.07
CA LEU A 49 -4.42 -3.64 -4.87
C LEU A 49 -3.64 -3.56 -6.21
N ASN A 50 -2.36 -3.96 -6.20
CA ASN A 50 -1.49 -3.96 -7.37
C ASN A 50 -1.61 -5.19 -8.29
N GLY A 51 -2.54 -6.11 -8.01
CA GLY A 51 -2.75 -7.25 -8.90
C GLY A 51 -1.77 -8.42 -8.73
N HIS A 52 -0.87 -8.37 -7.75
CA HIS A 52 0.07 -9.46 -7.48
C HIS A 52 -0.59 -10.73 -6.92
N GLN A 53 -1.83 -10.61 -6.42
CA GLN A 53 -2.67 -11.73 -5.99
C GLN A 53 -4.15 -11.46 -6.31
N SER A 54 -4.94 -12.51 -6.52
CA SER A 54 -6.36 -12.39 -6.93
C SER A 54 -7.33 -12.12 -5.77
N HIS A 55 -6.91 -12.38 -4.52
CA HIS A 55 -7.76 -12.26 -3.33
C HIS A 55 -7.05 -11.52 -2.18
N PHE A 56 -7.81 -10.94 -1.26
CA PHE A 56 -7.28 -10.42 0.01
C PHE A 56 -7.67 -11.37 1.15
N LYS A 57 -6.83 -12.40 1.35
CA LYS A 57 -6.97 -13.43 2.39
C LYS A 57 -5.59 -13.80 2.91
N MET A 58 -5.47 -14.01 4.21
CA MET A 58 -4.20 -14.31 4.87
C MET A 58 -4.33 -15.51 5.81
N VAL A 59 -3.21 -16.19 6.05
CA VAL A 59 -3.13 -17.27 7.04
C VAL A 59 -3.56 -16.73 8.41
N GLY A 60 -4.40 -17.50 9.11
CA GLY A 60 -4.92 -17.10 10.42
C GLY A 60 -5.94 -15.95 10.39
N GLY A 61 -6.50 -15.62 9.22
CA GLY A 61 -7.51 -14.55 9.10
C GLY A 61 -6.94 -13.14 9.30
N GLN A 62 -5.62 -12.97 9.14
CA GLN A 62 -4.94 -11.70 9.39
C GLN A 62 -5.32 -10.58 8.42
N GLU A 63 -6.11 -10.84 7.37
CA GLU A 63 -6.71 -9.79 6.54
C GLU A 63 -7.60 -8.83 7.36
N ASN A 64 -8.13 -9.29 8.51
CA ASN A 64 -8.98 -8.51 9.40
C ASN A 64 -8.20 -7.84 10.56
N ALA A 65 -6.87 -7.96 10.60
CA ALA A 65 -6.07 -7.46 11.71
C ALA A 65 -5.87 -5.93 11.69
N ARG A 66 -6.31 -5.25 10.62
CA ARG A 66 -6.38 -3.80 10.49
C ARG A 66 -7.82 -3.40 10.18
N SER A 67 -8.26 -2.26 10.70
CA SER A 67 -9.61 -1.75 10.47
C SER A 67 -9.80 -1.30 9.02
N LEU A 68 -11.05 -1.23 8.57
CA LEU A 68 -11.38 -0.69 7.24
C LEU A 68 -10.85 0.74 7.03
N VAL A 69 -10.94 1.58 8.08
CA VAL A 69 -10.40 2.95 8.07
C VAL A 69 -8.89 2.95 7.85
N HIS A 70 -8.16 2.01 8.46
CA HIS A 70 -6.72 1.85 8.23
C HIS A 70 -6.42 1.48 6.77
N LEU A 71 -7.19 0.55 6.19
CA LEU A 71 -7.02 0.14 4.80
C LEU A 71 -7.38 1.26 3.81
N ALA A 72 -8.41 2.06 4.09
CA ALA A 72 -8.78 3.22 3.27
C ALA A 72 -7.70 4.31 3.30
N GLU A 73 -7.14 4.60 4.47
CA GLU A 73 -6.04 5.55 4.58
C GLU A 73 -4.76 5.03 3.89
N LEU A 74 -4.49 3.73 3.99
CA LEU A 74 -3.40 3.08 3.27
C LEU A 74 -3.57 3.27 1.75
N PHE A 75 -4.78 3.03 1.22
CA PHE A 75 -5.10 3.25 -0.19
C PHE A 75 -4.83 4.71 -0.59
N ARG A 76 -5.29 5.68 0.21
CA ARG A 76 -5.09 7.12 -0.05
C ARG A 76 -3.61 7.52 -0.03
N LEU A 77 -2.81 6.95 0.87
CA LEU A 77 -1.37 7.22 0.96
C LEU A 77 -0.60 6.57 -0.19
N ALA A 78 -1.00 5.37 -0.62
CA ALA A 78 -0.43 4.70 -1.78
C ALA A 78 -0.71 5.44 -3.10
N ASP A 79 -1.92 5.99 -3.25
CA ASP A 79 -2.29 6.85 -4.38
C ASP A 79 -1.42 8.10 -4.43
N LYS A 80 -1.33 8.84 -3.32
CA LYS A 80 -0.47 10.03 -3.21
C LYS A 80 1.01 9.74 -3.48
N ALA A 81 1.46 8.52 -3.17
CA ALA A 81 2.83 8.09 -3.42
C ALA A 81 3.05 7.54 -4.85
N GLY A 82 2.01 7.49 -5.70
CA GLY A 82 2.11 6.97 -7.08
C GLY A 82 2.47 5.48 -7.14
N LEU A 83 1.99 4.68 -6.17
CA LEU A 83 2.41 3.28 -6.00
C LEU A 83 1.46 2.25 -6.63
N PHE A 84 0.42 2.70 -7.35
CA PHE A 84 -0.46 1.81 -8.09
C PHE A 84 0.04 1.60 -9.51
N ILE A 85 0.28 0.33 -9.87
CA ILE A 85 0.64 -0.07 -11.24
C ILE A 85 -0.53 0.18 -12.20
N ASN A 86 -1.75 -0.09 -11.72
CA ASN A 86 -3.00 0.18 -12.41
C ASN A 86 -3.99 0.81 -11.41
N PRO A 87 -4.12 2.15 -11.39
CA PRO A 87 -5.01 2.86 -10.46
C PRO A 87 -6.47 2.42 -10.56
N GLU A 88 -6.93 2.03 -11.75
CA GLU A 88 -8.33 1.67 -12.00
C GLU A 88 -8.65 0.30 -11.38
N LEU A 89 -7.71 -0.64 -11.52
CA LEU A 89 -7.77 -1.94 -10.85
C LEU A 89 -7.72 -1.77 -9.32
N ALA A 90 -6.83 -0.91 -8.82
CA ALA A 90 -6.72 -0.63 -7.39
C ALA A 90 -8.04 -0.05 -6.84
N ALA A 91 -8.65 0.90 -7.55
CA ALA A 91 -9.92 1.50 -7.18
C ALA A 91 -11.07 0.48 -7.22
N GLU A 92 -11.12 -0.38 -8.24
CA GLU A 92 -12.11 -1.47 -8.32
C GLU A 92 -11.97 -2.43 -7.13
N ARG A 93 -10.75 -2.82 -6.79
CA ARG A 93 -10.45 -3.72 -5.68
C ARG A 93 -10.77 -3.11 -4.34
N MET A 94 -10.51 -1.82 -4.15
CA MET A 94 -10.88 -1.07 -2.95
C MET A 94 -12.41 -1.00 -2.80
N ARG A 95 -13.15 -0.74 -3.89
CA ARG A 95 -14.63 -0.75 -3.88
C ARG A 95 -15.18 -2.11 -3.42
N LYS A 96 -14.61 -3.23 -3.88
CA LYS A 96 -15.01 -4.57 -3.44
C LYS A 96 -14.80 -4.77 -1.94
N VAL A 97 -13.70 -4.24 -1.38
CA VAL A 97 -13.40 -4.32 0.06
C VAL A 97 -14.42 -3.51 0.86
N LEU A 98 -14.75 -2.30 0.41
CA LEU A 98 -15.78 -1.45 1.03
C LEU A 98 -17.16 -2.11 0.98
N ALA A 99 -17.54 -2.69 -0.16
CA ALA A 99 -18.83 -3.35 -0.33
C ALA A 99 -19.02 -4.53 0.64
N VAL A 100 -17.98 -5.34 0.85
CA VAL A 100 -18.01 -6.43 1.84
C VAL A 100 -18.19 -5.90 3.27
N ALA A 101 -17.72 -4.69 3.55
CA ALA A 101 -17.93 -4.01 4.83
C ALA A 101 -19.25 -3.24 4.92
N GLY A 102 -20.15 -3.35 3.93
CA GLY A 102 -21.45 -2.69 3.92
C GLY A 102 -21.42 -1.22 3.49
N VAL A 103 -20.35 -0.77 2.83
CA VAL A 103 -20.22 0.58 2.29
C VAL A 103 -20.31 0.51 0.76
N GLY A 104 -21.32 1.15 0.16
CA GLY A 104 -21.61 1.12 -1.28
C GLY A 104 -22.19 2.42 -1.80
#